data_AF-A0A392Q1B3-F1
#
_entry.id   AF-A0A392Q1B3-F1
#
_cell.length_a   1.000
_cell.length_b   1.000
_cell.length_c   1.000
_cell.angle_alpha   90.00
_cell.angle_beta   90.00
_cell.angle_gamma   90.00
#
_symmetry.space_group_name_H-M   'P 1'
#
loop_
_entity.id
_entity.type
_entity.pdbx_description
1 polymer ?
#
loop_
_entity_poly.entity_id
_entity_poly.type
_entity_poly.pdbx_seq_one_letter_code
_entity_poly.pdbx_strand_id
1 'polypeptide(L)'
;MFTFVENLESRSEEAVVDLPPLKVKDLPVFQSKEPEAFYKLVCRFVDECKKSSGIIWNTFEELESSALTKLRQDFSVPIYPIGPFHKYSLAGSNSTSLLTPDKT
;
A
#
# COMPACT_ATOMS: atom_id res chain seq x y z
N MET A 1 13.88 7.14 -2.36
CA MET A 1 13.86 8.26 -1.38
C MET A 1 12.94 9.32 -1.97
N PHE A 2 11.77 9.57 -1.40
CA PHE A 2 10.84 10.55 -1.97
C PHE A 2 11.46 11.95 -1.80
N THR A 3 11.83 12.60 -2.90
CA THR A 3 12.41 13.95 -2.87
C THR A 3 11.34 14.96 -2.50
N PHE A 4 11.68 15.90 -1.62
CA PHE A 4 10.88 17.10 -1.39
C PHE A 4 10.82 17.86 -2.72
N VAL A 5 9.64 17.91 -3.33
CA VAL A 5 9.42 18.73 -4.53
C VAL A 5 9.04 20.12 -4.04
N GLU A 6 10.03 20.97 -3.84
CA GLU A 6 9.76 22.41 -3.77
C GLU A 6 9.10 22.83 -5.10
N ASN A 7 8.01 23.60 -5.02
CA ASN A 7 7.26 24.11 -6.16
C ASN A 7 6.56 23.03 -7.03
N LEU A 8 5.72 22.20 -6.39
CA LEU A 8 4.85 21.20 -7.04
C LEU A 8 4.00 21.74 -8.19
N GLU A 9 3.58 23.01 -8.15
CA GLU A 9 2.74 23.60 -9.20
C GLU A 9 3.50 23.72 -10.53
N SER A 10 4.73 24.25 -10.50
CA SER A 10 5.55 24.41 -11.70
C SER A 10 5.99 23.10 -12.36
N ARG A 11 6.06 22.02 -11.57
CA ARG A 11 6.48 20.68 -12.01
C ARG A 11 5.32 19.70 -12.14
N SER A 12 4.08 20.16 -12.01
CA SER A 12 2.87 19.34 -11.91
C SER A 12 2.73 18.27 -13.00
N GLU A 13 3.08 18.60 -14.24
CA GLU A 13 2.98 17.68 -15.40
C GLU A 13 4.21 16.79 -15.61
N GLU A 14 5.28 16.99 -14.83
CA GLU A 14 6.50 16.19 -14.92
C GLU A 14 6.24 14.75 -14.46
N ALA A 15 6.81 13.78 -15.17
CA ALA A 15 6.71 12.37 -14.82
C ALA A 15 7.54 12.04 -13.57
N VAL A 16 7.00 11.18 -12.70
CA VAL A 16 7.74 10.66 -11.55
C VAL A 16 8.59 9.48 -12.03
N VAL A 17 9.91 9.69 -12.08
CA VAL A 17 10.88 8.72 -12.63
C VAL A 17 10.73 7.33 -12.04
N ASP A 18 10.52 7.23 -10.72
CA ASP A 18 10.44 5.95 -10.01
C ASP A 18 9.06 5.27 -10.15
N LEU A 19 8.03 6.02 -10.56
CA LEU A 19 6.62 5.59 -10.57
C LEU A 19 5.87 5.96 -11.86
N PRO A 20 6.34 5.56 -13.06
CA PRO A 20 5.58 5.76 -14.28
C PRO A 20 4.25 4.97 -14.22
N PRO A 21 3.11 5.52 -14.71
CA PRO A 21 2.95 6.75 -15.48
C PRO A 21 2.62 8.00 -14.64
N LEU A 22 2.79 7.95 -13.31
CA LEU A 22 2.36 9.03 -12.42
C LEU A 22 3.12 10.33 -12.71
N LYS A 23 2.39 11.44 -12.62
CA LYS A 23 2.93 12.80 -12.66
C LYS A 23 3.04 13.37 -11.25
N VAL A 24 3.82 14.42 -11.08
CA VAL A 24 4.00 15.10 -9.79
C VAL A 24 2.67 15.52 -9.17
N LYS A 25 1.69 15.97 -9.96
CA LYS A 25 0.34 16.32 -9.49
C LYS A 25 -0.49 15.15 -8.97
N ASP A 26 -0.15 13.92 -9.35
CA ASP A 26 -0.87 12.71 -8.94
C ASP A 26 -0.37 12.19 -7.59
N LEU A 27 0.76 12.71 -7.09
CA LEU A 27 1.30 12.35 -5.78
C LEU A 27 0.47 12.98 -4.66
N PRO A 28 0.33 12.29 -3.51
CA PRO A 28 -0.40 12.84 -2.38
C PRO A 28 0.32 14.10 -1.84
N VAL A 29 -0.38 15.23 -1.92
CA VAL A 29 0.07 16.51 -1.33
C VAL A 29 -0.67 16.75 -0.04
N PHE A 30 0.06 16.78 1.07
CA PHE A 30 -0.51 17.16 2.36
C PHE A 30 -0.31 18.65 2.60
N GLN A 31 -1.38 19.42 2.38
CA GLN A 31 -1.43 20.83 2.76
C GLN A 31 -1.51 20.92 4.28
N SER A 32 -0.36 20.97 4.94
CA SER A 32 -0.26 21.18 6.38
C SER A 32 0.68 22.36 6.67
N LYS A 33 0.61 22.89 7.89
CA LYS A 33 1.54 23.93 8.35
C LYS A 33 2.98 23.43 8.50
N GLU A 34 3.19 22.11 8.50
CA GLU A 34 4.51 21.47 8.64
C GLU A 34 4.62 20.25 7.70
N PRO A 35 4.75 20.45 6.38
CA PRO A 35 4.89 19.36 5.41
C PRO A 35 6.02 18.37 5.73
N GLU A 36 7.08 18.85 6.38
CA GLU A 36 8.24 18.06 6.82
C GLU A 36 7.85 17.02 7.88
N ALA A 37 6.85 17.30 8.72
CA ALA A 37 6.39 16.36 9.74
C ALA A 37 5.76 15.12 9.10
N PHE A 38 4.97 15.31 8.04
CA PHE A 38 4.40 14.19 7.30
C PHE A 38 5.48 13.32 6.67
N TYR A 39 6.49 13.94 6.04
CA TYR A 39 7.61 13.20 5.47
C TYR A 39 8.38 12.39 6.53
N LYS A 40 8.68 13.00 7.68
CA LYS A 40 9.29 12.31 8.82
C LYS A 40 8.45 11.13 9.30
N LEU A 41 7.13 11.27 9.32
CA LEU A 41 6.21 10.20 9.69
C LEU A 41 6.27 9.05 8.69
N VAL A 42 6.25 9.32 7.38
CA VAL A 42 6.37 8.30 6.33
C VAL A 42 7.72 7.58 6.41
N CYS A 43 8.82 8.31 6.58
CA CYS A 43 10.14 7.70 6.74
C CYS A 43 10.18 6.76 7.95
N ARG A 44 9.69 7.22 9.11
CA ARG A 44 9.62 6.39 10.31
C ARG A 44 8.74 5.16 10.09
N PHE A 45 7.59 5.31 9.44
CA PHE A 45 6.71 4.19 9.13
C PHE A 45 7.42 3.13 8.29
N VAL A 46 8.13 3.54 7.23
CA VAL A 46 8.91 2.63 6.38
C VAL A 46 10.01 1.92 7.17
N ASP A 47 10.73 2.64 8.04
CA ASP A 47 11.79 2.06 8.87
C ASP A 47 11.25 1.01 9.85
N GLU A 48 10.08 1.27 10.46
CA GLU A 48 9.44 0.31 11.35
C GLU A 48 8.87 -0.89 10.59
N CYS A 49 8.33 -0.71 9.37
CA CYS A 49 7.97 -1.82 8.50
C CYS A 49 9.16 -2.73 8.17
N LYS A 50 10.37 -2.17 7.99
CA LYS A 50 11.58 -2.98 7.75
C LYS A 50 12.04 -3.78 8.97
N LYS A 51 11.65 -3.39 10.18
CA LYS A 51 11.97 -4.07 11.44
C LYS A 51 10.87 -5.03 11.91
N SER A 52 9.71 -5.03 11.25
CA SER A 52 8.59 -5.89 11.64
C SER A 52 8.87 -7.36 11.32
N SER A 53 7.97 -8.26 11.76
CA SER A 53 8.04 -9.67 11.36
C SER A 53 7.48 -9.94 9.96
N GLY A 54 6.90 -8.93 9.31
CA GLY A 54 6.25 -9.05 8.00
C GLY A 54 5.29 -7.90 7.72
N ILE A 55 4.90 -7.76 6.46
CA ILE A 55 4.01 -6.68 5.99
C ILE A 55 2.81 -7.32 5.29
N ILE A 56 1.61 -6.99 5.76
CA ILE A 56 0.36 -7.40 5.15
C ILE A 56 -0.12 -6.29 4.21
N TRP A 57 -0.36 -6.64 2.95
CA TRP A 57 -0.94 -5.76 1.95
C TRP A 57 -2.28 -6.31 1.47
N ASN A 58 -3.29 -5.43 1.40
CA ASN A 58 -4.59 -5.75 0.82
C ASN A 58 -4.54 -5.63 -0.71
N THR A 59 -3.76 -6.50 -1.34
CA THR A 59 -3.54 -6.58 -2.79
C THR A 59 -3.28 -8.04 -3.19
N PHE A 60 -3.07 -8.30 -4.48
CA PHE A 60 -2.72 -9.63 -5.02
C PHE A 60 -1.70 -9.51 -6.17
N GLU A 61 -1.02 -10.61 -6.49
CA GLU A 61 0.16 -10.60 -7.38
C GLU A 61 -0.18 -10.12 -8.79
N GLU A 62 -1.30 -10.56 -9.35
CA GLU A 62 -1.72 -10.20 -10.71
C GLU A 62 -2.06 -8.72 -10.86
N LEU A 63 -2.47 -8.04 -9.78
CA LEU A 63 -2.77 -6.61 -9.79
C LEU A 63 -1.51 -5.75 -9.75
N GLU A 64 -0.53 -6.12 -8.91
CA GLU A 64 0.60 -5.25 -8.54
C GLU A 64 1.97 -5.94 -8.61
N SER A 65 2.14 -6.96 -9.45
CA SER A 65 3.36 -7.78 -9.59
C SER A 65 4.68 -7.00 -9.59
N SER A 66 4.77 -5.94 -10.40
CA SER A 66 5.98 -5.10 -10.49
C SER A 66 6.28 -4.39 -9.16
N ALA A 67 5.26 -3.83 -8.50
CA ALA A 67 5.44 -3.14 -7.23
C ALA A 67 5.79 -4.13 -6.11
N LEU A 68 5.13 -5.28 -6.05
CA LEU A 68 5.42 -6.34 -5.08
C LEU A 68 6.84 -6.91 -5.26
N THR A 69 7.30 -7.06 -6.51
CA THR A 69 8.67 -7.49 -6.81
C THR A 69 9.70 -6.51 -6.27
N LYS A 70 9.51 -5.20 -6.52
CA LYS A 70 10.38 -4.15 -5.98
C LYS A 70 10.37 -4.13 -4.44
N LEU A 71 9.18 -4.21 -3.83
CA LEU A 71 9.07 -4.22 -2.36
C LEU A 71 9.80 -5.43 -1.75
N ARG A 72 9.71 -6.62 -2.35
CA ARG A 72 10.46 -7.81 -1.88
C ARG A 72 11.98 -7.67 -2.01
N GLN A 73 12.47 -6.79 -2.89
CA GLN A 73 13.90 -6.47 -3.01
C GLN A 73 14.32 -5.44 -1.94
N ASP A 74 13.46 -4.45 -1.66
CA ASP A 74 13.75 -3.34 -0.75
C ASP A 74 13.56 -3.69 0.74
N PHE A 75 12.76 -4.71 1.03
CA PHE A 75 12.41 -5.15 2.38
C PHE A 75 12.94 -6.57 2.63
N SER A 76 13.70 -6.74 3.72
CA SER A 76 14.19 -8.06 4.16
C SER A 76 13.12 -8.91 4.88
N VAL A 77 11.94 -8.35 5.12
CA VAL A 77 10.82 -9.00 5.81
C VAL A 77 9.82 -9.57 4.81
N PRO A 78 9.09 -10.64 5.14
CA PRO A 78 8.11 -11.21 4.22
C PRO A 78 6.95 -10.26 3.94
N ILE A 79 6.50 -10.23 2.67
CA ILE A 79 5.37 -9.42 2.20
C ILE A 79 4.22 -10.35 1.82
N TYR A 80 3.04 -10.12 2.40
CA TYR A 80 1.84 -10.92 2.26
C TYR A 80 0.73 -10.13 1.54
N PRO A 81 0.61 -10.25 0.20
CA PRO A 81 -0.51 -9.70 -0.55
C PRO A 81 -1.72 -10.63 -0.39
N ILE A 82 -2.57 -10.37 0.61
CA ILE A 82 -3.71 -11.22 1.00
C ILE A 82 -5.06 -10.55 0.71
N GLY A 83 -5.11 -9.72 -0.32
CA GLY A 83 -6.31 -9.03 -0.78
C GLY A 83 -7.04 -9.75 -1.93
N PRO A 84 -8.24 -9.26 -2.28
CA PRO A 84 -8.99 -8.22 -1.59
C PRO A 84 -9.61 -8.73 -0.28
N PHE A 85 -9.49 -7.94 0.79
CA PHE A 85 -10.13 -8.25 2.06
C PHE A 85 -11.64 -8.37 1.90
N HIS A 86 -12.19 -9.47 2.41
CA HIS A 86 -13.63 -9.67 2.45
C HIS A 86 -14.28 -8.57 3.29
N LYS A 87 -15.31 -7.93 2.74
CA LYS A 87 -16.15 -7.01 3.52
C LYS A 87 -16.84 -7.82 4.61
N TYR A 88 -16.75 -7.36 5.86
CA TYR A 88 -17.61 -7.86 6.92
C TYR A 88 -19.05 -7.47 6.60
N SER A 89 -19.82 -8.39 6.02
CA SER A 89 -21.27 -8.29 6.08
C SER A 89 -21.68 -8.74 7.47
N LEU A 90 -22.27 -7.84 8.25
CA LEU A 90 -23.23 -8.24 9.28
C LEU A 90 -24.48 -8.73 8.53
N ALA A 91 -24.34 -9.86 7.84
CA ALA A 91 -25.50 -10.59 7.39
C ALA A 91 -26.13 -11.17 8.66
N GLY A 92 -27.09 -10.44 9.22
CA GLY A 92 -28.20 -11.14 9.85
C GLY A 92 -28.70 -12.17 8.83
N SER A 93 -28.65 -13.45 9.21
CA SER A 93 -29.30 -14.56 8.52
C SER A 93 -28.75 -14.91 7.14
N ASN A 94 -27.84 -15.88 7.08
CA ASN A 94 -28.21 -17.25 6.71
C ASN A 94 -26.95 -18.12 6.73
N SER A 95 -26.97 -19.09 7.64
CA SER A 95 -26.02 -20.21 7.69
C SER A 95 -25.98 -20.92 6.34
N THR A 96 -24.94 -20.69 5.56
CA THR A 96 -24.58 -21.57 4.45
C THR A 96 -23.27 -22.26 4.82
N SER A 97 -23.40 -23.27 5.68
CA SER A 97 -22.35 -24.31 5.74
C SER A 97 -22.19 -24.84 4.31
N LEU A 98 -20.99 -24.68 3.74
CA LEU A 98 -20.60 -25.29 2.46
C LEU A 98 -20.42 -26.82 2.56
N LEU A 99 -20.49 -27.37 3.77
CA LEU A 99 -20.33 -28.79 4.03
C LEU A 99 -21.69 -29.44 4.26
N THR A 100 -21.99 -30.47 3.47
CA THR A 100 -23.09 -31.38 3.76
C THR A 100 -22.77 -32.18 5.03
N PRO A 101 -23.72 -32.35 5.97
CA PRO A 101 -23.52 -33.20 7.12
C PRO A 101 -23.13 -34.61 6.69
N ASP A 102 -22.14 -35.20 7.36
CA ASP A 102 -21.77 -36.59 7.15
C ASP A 102 -22.95 -37.49 7.49
N LYS A 103 -23.29 -38.43 6.60
CA LYS A 103 -24.39 -39.36 6.79
C LYS A 103 -23.83 -40.64 7.38
N THR A 104 -24.18 -40.91 8.64
CA THR A 104 -23.93 -42.21 9.30
C THR A 104 -24.96 -43.23 8.88
#